data_AF-A0A254RQL2-F1
#
_entry.id   AF-A0A254RQL2-F1
#
_cell.length_a   1.000
_cell.length_b   1.000
_cell.length_c   1.000
_cell.angle_alpha   90.00
_cell.angle_beta   90.00
_cell.angle_gamma   90.00
#
_symmetry.space_group_name_H-M   'P 1'
#
loop_
_entity.id
_entity.type
_entity.pdbx_description
1 polymer ?
#
loop_
_entity_poly.entity_id
_entity_poly.type
_entity_poly.pdbx_seq_one_letter_code
_entity_poly.pdbx_strand_id
1 'polypeptide(L)'
;MLDLEYRKDPDLDFLEFVPGYELADLVKILTTNGANEKYSFQELDKDLRFKSSKDPHSCWNLIAAELQTFGGDTRANLLRRIFKNGSGITYAELLDDALEIIGYKSDAKNLKKKEEDFYKGCFTLMYDNPPVDFLGKNIKILANDIWKNWKLFWKKCPVSIKNKVPLIGDNIISGPKYQITIPSILYVIGLRKEKNELADKYNILSNVSLGIIGMQQSGKSTYLELLRNGEVEEQMKRTFGEVPYEAFQAKVLGINVEGGVDIAGGDANVVHYSEYVMNKERILFFFNAKSYLKPDESNLDYAEKCQGRFHYVYEKIYKDGIAQKSIKFIGSHIDELEETDRVQAKDKIYDSLVSTNAGFAKMFSENPDALFVTDLKHAQWSDNFEEYINLMKFSLGV
;
A
#
# COMPACT_ATOMS: atom_id res chain seq x y z
N MET A 1 4.23 34.48 -4.61
CA MET A 1 3.72 33.10 -4.53
C MET A 1 4.45 32.49 -3.36
N LEU A 2 3.76 31.98 -2.35
CA LEU A 2 4.43 31.25 -1.27
C LEU A 2 4.70 29.86 -1.83
N ASP A 3 5.95 29.43 -1.86
CA ASP A 3 6.29 28.08 -2.28
C ASP A 3 5.68 27.10 -1.27
N LEU A 4 4.92 26.12 -1.77
CA LEU A 4 4.29 25.11 -0.94
C LEU A 4 5.38 24.18 -0.41
N GLU A 5 5.71 24.30 0.87
CA GLU A 5 6.77 23.51 1.50
C GLU A 5 6.23 22.64 2.63
N TYR A 6 6.60 21.36 2.59
CA TYR A 6 6.26 20.40 3.62
C TYR A 6 7.07 20.69 4.87
N ARG A 7 6.39 20.96 5.99
CA ARG A 7 7.03 20.95 7.29
C ARG A 7 7.12 19.49 7.73
N LYS A 8 8.35 18.98 7.85
CA LYS A 8 8.61 17.62 8.33
C LYS A 8 7.78 17.30 9.57
N ASP A 9 6.97 16.26 9.46
CA ASP A 9 5.99 15.87 10.47
C ASP A 9 5.91 14.33 10.50
N PRO A 10 6.47 13.66 11.52
CA PRO A 10 6.44 12.21 11.63
C PRO A 10 5.03 11.63 11.57
N ASP A 11 4.01 12.41 11.95
CA ASP A 11 2.62 11.97 11.89
C ASP A 11 2.08 11.95 10.45
N LEU A 12 2.70 12.65 9.50
CA LEU A 12 2.31 12.66 8.08
C LEU A 12 3.30 11.94 7.16
N ASP A 13 4.53 11.66 7.60
CA ASP A 13 5.54 10.94 6.80
C ASP A 13 5.03 9.57 6.30
N PHE A 14 4.05 8.97 6.97
CA PHE A 14 3.44 7.72 6.51
C PHE A 14 2.74 7.82 5.14
N LEU A 15 2.39 9.04 4.68
CA LEU A 15 1.81 9.31 3.38
C LEU A 15 2.75 8.95 2.22
N GLU A 16 4.06 8.92 2.46
CA GLU A 16 5.06 8.37 1.53
C GLU A 16 4.80 6.90 1.19
N PHE A 17 4.00 6.19 1.98
CA PHE A 17 3.66 4.78 1.77
C PHE A 17 2.19 4.60 1.37
N VAL A 18 1.50 5.68 0.97
CA VAL A 18 0.09 5.62 0.55
C VAL A 18 0.02 5.57 -0.99
N PRO A 19 -0.83 4.73 -1.59
CA PRO A 19 -0.90 4.58 -3.04
C PRO A 19 -1.39 5.86 -3.73
N GLY A 20 -0.94 6.09 -4.97
CA GLY A 20 -1.32 7.27 -5.75
C GLY A 20 -2.84 7.45 -5.91
N TYR A 21 -3.61 6.37 -6.08
CA TYR A 21 -5.07 6.45 -6.20
C TYR A 21 -5.75 6.87 -4.89
N GLU A 22 -5.25 6.44 -3.73
CA GLU A 22 -5.82 6.87 -2.43
C GLU A 22 -5.41 8.31 -2.11
N LEU A 23 -4.20 8.70 -2.49
CA LEU A 23 -3.76 10.10 -2.43
C LEU A 23 -4.54 10.98 -3.41
N ALA A 24 -4.98 10.46 -4.56
CA ALA A 24 -5.81 11.20 -5.51
C ALA A 24 -7.16 11.60 -4.90
N ASP A 25 -7.78 10.71 -4.11
CA ASP A 25 -9.00 11.02 -3.37
C ASP A 25 -8.74 12.08 -2.28
N LEU A 26 -7.61 12.01 -1.57
CA LEU A 26 -7.21 13.06 -0.63
C LEU A 26 -6.99 14.41 -1.34
N VAL A 27 -6.28 14.41 -2.47
CA VAL A 27 -6.08 15.59 -3.33
C VAL A 27 -7.42 16.18 -3.74
N LYS A 28 -8.38 15.35 -4.14
CA LYS A 28 -9.71 15.81 -4.53
C LYS A 28 -10.42 16.54 -3.39
N ILE A 29 -10.35 16.01 -2.16
CA ILE A 29 -10.91 16.67 -0.97
C ILE A 29 -10.19 18.01 -0.69
N LEU A 30 -8.86 18.06 -0.86
CA LEU A 30 -8.06 19.26 -0.62
C LEU A 30 -8.29 20.36 -1.67
N THR A 31 -8.61 19.99 -2.92
CA THR A 31 -8.63 20.93 -4.05
C THR A 31 -10.03 21.32 -4.51
N THR A 32 -11.06 20.51 -4.20
CA THR A 32 -12.42 20.72 -4.69
C THR A 32 -13.48 20.55 -3.61
N ASN A 33 -14.62 21.23 -3.76
CA ASN A 33 -15.78 21.04 -2.90
C ASN A 33 -16.60 19.80 -3.31
N GLY A 34 -17.60 19.43 -2.50
CA GLY A 34 -18.48 18.29 -2.79
C GLY A 34 -19.26 18.34 -4.11
N ALA A 35 -19.30 19.49 -4.80
CA ALA A 35 -19.83 19.68 -6.15
C ALA A 35 -18.75 19.60 -7.25
N ASN A 36 -17.51 19.24 -6.89
CA ASN A 36 -16.29 19.23 -7.70
C ASN A 36 -15.84 20.62 -8.21
N GLU A 37 -16.26 21.70 -7.57
CA GLU A 37 -15.76 23.05 -7.88
C GLU A 37 -14.45 23.31 -7.14
N LYS A 38 -13.44 23.85 -7.83
CA LYS A 38 -12.13 24.13 -7.22
C LYS A 38 -12.21 25.20 -6.14
N TYR A 39 -11.49 25.00 -5.04
CA TYR A 39 -11.26 26.06 -4.07
C TYR A 39 -10.34 27.13 -4.67
N SER A 40 -10.62 28.41 -4.42
CA SER A 40 -9.82 29.52 -4.96
C SER A 40 -8.49 29.74 -4.22
N PHE A 41 -8.40 29.25 -2.98
CA PHE A 41 -7.30 29.49 -2.04
C PHE A 41 -6.37 28.28 -1.85
N GLN A 42 -6.64 27.16 -2.52
CA GLN A 42 -5.70 26.03 -2.59
C GLN A 42 -4.49 26.40 -3.45
N GLU A 43 -3.31 25.90 -3.07
CA GLU A 43 -2.04 26.18 -3.75
C GLU A 43 -1.47 24.95 -4.47
N LEU A 44 -1.96 23.74 -4.16
CA LEU A 44 -1.50 22.48 -4.75
C LEU A 44 -1.66 22.42 -6.27
N ASP A 45 -2.83 22.79 -6.84
CA ASP A 45 -3.00 22.88 -8.29
C ASP A 45 -2.34 24.13 -8.89
N LYS A 46 -1.71 24.99 -8.10
CA LYS A 46 -0.93 26.12 -8.62
C LYS A 46 0.53 25.73 -8.77
N ASP A 47 1.02 24.81 -7.93
CA ASP A 47 2.39 24.29 -7.93
C ASP A 47 2.75 23.56 -9.23
N LEU A 48 3.87 23.95 -9.85
CA LEU A 48 4.36 23.35 -11.09
C LEU A 48 4.82 21.91 -10.90
N ARG A 49 5.42 21.58 -9.74
CA ARG A 49 5.91 20.22 -9.44
C ARG A 49 4.75 19.23 -9.42
N PHE A 50 3.65 19.63 -8.78
CA PHE A 50 2.42 18.83 -8.72
C PHE A 50 1.78 18.68 -10.11
N LYS A 51 1.65 19.79 -10.87
CA LYS A 51 1.11 19.77 -12.24
C LYS A 51 1.88 18.89 -13.22
N SER A 52 3.21 18.86 -13.08
CA SER A 52 4.08 18.08 -13.96
C SER A 52 4.11 16.59 -13.59
N SER A 53 3.57 16.21 -12.43
CA SER A 53 3.48 14.82 -12.03
C SER A 53 2.27 14.10 -12.65
N LYS A 54 2.47 12.85 -13.05
CA LYS A 54 1.40 11.95 -13.50
C LYS A 54 0.83 11.10 -12.36
N ASP A 55 1.50 11.08 -11.21
CA ASP A 55 1.18 10.22 -10.07
C ASP A 55 1.19 11.04 -8.76
N PRO A 56 0.05 11.18 -8.07
CA PRO A 56 -0.05 11.89 -6.80
C PRO A 56 0.94 11.39 -5.73
N HIS A 57 1.33 10.12 -5.75
CA HIS A 57 2.26 9.55 -4.77
C HIS A 57 3.65 10.18 -4.81
N SER A 58 4.19 10.41 -6.01
CA SER A 58 5.46 11.13 -6.19
C SER A 58 5.50 12.54 -5.57
N CYS A 59 4.32 13.10 -5.27
CA CYS A 59 4.13 14.43 -4.68
C CYS A 59 3.49 14.39 -3.29
N TRP A 60 3.59 13.26 -2.56
CA TRP A 60 3.00 13.10 -1.23
C TRP A 60 3.36 14.23 -0.25
N ASN A 61 4.58 14.76 -0.34
CA ASN A 61 5.06 15.86 0.47
C ASN A 61 4.33 17.17 0.17
N LEU A 62 4.01 17.45 -1.10
CA LEU A 62 3.20 18.62 -1.50
C LEU A 62 1.76 18.46 -1.03
N ILE A 63 1.21 17.24 -1.10
CA ILE A 63 -0.13 16.94 -0.57
C ILE A 63 -0.17 17.17 0.95
N ALA A 64 0.85 16.70 1.67
CA ALA A 64 1.00 16.93 3.11
C ALA A 64 1.16 18.42 3.44
N ALA A 65 1.97 19.15 2.66
CA ALA A 65 2.15 20.59 2.81
C ALA A 65 0.82 21.34 2.64
N GLU A 66 0.03 21.00 1.62
CA GLU A 66 -1.30 21.58 1.38
C GLU A 66 -2.22 21.35 2.58
N LEU A 67 -2.27 20.12 3.11
CA LEU A 67 -3.02 19.79 4.33
C LEU A 67 -2.60 20.65 5.53
N GLN A 68 -1.29 20.86 5.72
CA GLN A 68 -0.74 21.69 6.80
C GLN A 68 -1.09 23.18 6.65
N THR A 69 -1.55 23.64 5.48
CA THR A 69 -1.99 25.02 5.26
C THR A 69 -3.44 25.29 5.69
N PHE A 70 -4.28 24.25 5.77
CA PHE A 70 -5.70 24.37 6.14
C PHE A 70 -5.93 24.36 7.66
N GLY A 71 -4.85 24.41 8.44
CA GLY A 71 -4.84 24.61 9.87
C GLY A 71 -5.02 26.07 10.28
N GLY A 72 -6.24 26.40 10.70
CA GLY A 72 -6.54 27.55 11.55
C GLY A 72 -7.31 28.69 10.87
N ASP A 73 -8.47 29.00 11.42
CA ASP A 73 -9.15 30.27 11.12
C ASP A 73 -10.04 30.73 12.27
N THR A 74 -9.82 30.24 13.50
CA THR A 74 -10.45 30.82 14.69
C THR A 74 -9.37 31.37 15.62
N ARG A 75 -9.08 32.68 15.48
CA ARG A 75 -8.24 33.53 16.37
C ARG A 75 -6.76 33.17 16.59
N ALA A 76 -6.32 31.92 16.52
CA ALA A 76 -4.91 31.54 16.66
C ALA A 76 -4.06 31.88 15.40
N ASN A 77 -4.72 32.03 14.24
CA ASN A 77 -4.06 32.25 12.95
C ASN A 77 -3.61 33.67 12.64
N LEU A 78 -4.07 34.66 13.39
CA LEU A 78 -3.51 36.01 13.29
C LEU A 78 -2.23 36.15 14.13
N LEU A 79 -2.07 35.39 15.22
CA LEU A 79 -0.87 35.40 16.07
C LEU A 79 0.21 34.39 15.60
N ARG A 80 -0.13 33.19 15.08
CA ARG A 80 0.86 32.22 14.59
C ARG A 80 1.60 32.66 13.30
N ARG A 81 0.92 33.32 12.36
CA ARG A 81 1.52 33.85 11.12
C ARG A 81 2.48 35.03 11.34
N ILE A 82 2.37 35.76 12.45
CA ILE A 82 3.20 36.92 12.78
C ILE A 82 4.46 36.55 13.58
N PHE A 83 4.47 35.40 14.28
CA PHE A 83 5.55 35.06 15.25
C PHE A 83 6.32 33.75 14.97
N LYS A 84 5.99 32.94 13.94
CA LYS A 84 6.69 31.66 13.60
C LYS A 84 6.98 31.44 12.09
N ASN A 85 7.51 32.45 11.39
CA ASN A 85 8.15 32.31 10.06
C ASN A 85 7.44 31.46 8.98
N GLY A 86 6.11 31.45 8.90
CA GLY A 86 5.38 30.93 7.73
C GLY A 86 5.41 29.41 7.48
N SER A 87 6.08 28.60 8.31
CA SER A 87 6.02 27.13 8.22
C SER A 87 4.63 26.61 8.62
N GLY A 88 4.05 25.66 7.87
CA GLY A 88 2.75 25.04 8.16
C GLY A 88 2.62 24.47 9.58
N ILE A 89 1.39 24.10 10.00
CA ILE A 89 1.18 23.51 11.33
C ILE A 89 1.41 21.99 11.32
N THR A 90 1.65 21.39 12.49
CA THR A 90 1.73 19.92 12.59
C THR A 90 0.34 19.29 12.50
N TYR A 91 0.26 18.01 12.13
CA TYR A 91 -0.97 17.24 12.09
C TYR A 91 -1.61 17.12 13.49
N ALA A 92 -0.82 16.96 14.54
CA ALA A 92 -1.32 16.98 15.91
C ALA A 92 -2.01 18.32 16.26
N GLU A 93 -1.41 19.46 15.89
CA GLU A 93 -2.02 20.78 16.06
C GLU A 93 -3.30 20.93 15.21
N LEU A 94 -3.28 20.42 13.97
CA LEU A 94 -4.43 20.44 13.06
C LEU A 94 -5.62 19.68 13.64
N LEU A 95 -5.35 18.52 14.26
CA LEU A 95 -6.35 17.65 14.88
C LEU A 95 -6.93 18.28 16.15
N ASP A 96 -6.12 18.96 16.96
CA ASP A 96 -6.57 19.71 18.13
C ASP A 96 -7.52 20.85 17.74
N ASP A 97 -7.14 21.63 16.73
CA ASP A 97 -7.99 22.70 16.19
C ASP A 97 -9.33 22.12 15.67
N ALA A 98 -9.29 20.97 14.97
CA ALA A 98 -10.48 20.31 14.44
C ALA A 98 -11.41 19.74 15.52
N LEU A 99 -10.88 19.18 16.60
CA LEU A 99 -11.63 18.73 17.77
C LEU A 99 -12.38 19.89 18.45
N GLU A 100 -11.73 21.05 18.59
CA GLU A 100 -12.37 22.25 19.10
C GLU A 100 -13.55 22.67 18.22
N ILE A 101 -13.40 22.60 16.88
CA ILE A 101 -14.41 23.03 15.90
C ILE A 101 -15.66 22.13 15.90
N ILE A 102 -15.51 20.83 16.10
CA ILE A 102 -16.67 19.93 16.22
C ILE A 102 -17.26 19.95 17.64
N GLY A 103 -16.60 20.63 18.59
CA GLY A 103 -17.02 20.77 19.99
C GLY A 103 -16.95 19.46 20.77
N TYR A 104 -16.11 18.53 20.34
CA TYR A 104 -15.91 17.26 21.01
C TYR A 104 -14.83 17.41 22.08
N LYS A 105 -15.18 17.17 23.34
CA LYS A 105 -14.22 17.23 24.45
C LYS A 105 -13.31 16.00 24.40
N SER A 106 -12.02 16.22 24.21
CA SER A 106 -11.01 15.18 24.27
C SER A 106 -9.93 15.55 25.29
N ASP A 107 -9.68 14.65 26.25
CA ASP A 107 -8.54 14.75 27.18
C ASP A 107 -7.31 14.00 26.65
N ALA A 108 -7.34 13.60 25.37
CA ALA A 108 -6.35 12.74 24.76
C ALA A 108 -4.99 13.44 24.62
N LYS A 109 -3.95 12.81 25.15
CA LYS A 109 -2.57 13.29 25.03
C LYS A 109 -1.80 12.66 23.86
N ASN A 110 -2.23 11.48 23.40
CA ASN A 110 -1.61 10.78 22.28
C ASN A 110 -2.44 10.93 21.00
N LEU A 111 -1.76 10.90 19.85
CA LEU A 111 -2.37 11.13 18.54
C LEU A 111 -3.49 10.15 18.23
N LYS A 112 -3.24 8.84 18.40
CA LYS A 112 -4.21 7.78 18.11
C LYS A 112 -5.55 8.03 18.80
N LYS A 113 -5.52 8.39 20.08
CA LYS A 113 -6.74 8.67 20.84
C LYS A 113 -7.43 9.95 20.39
N LYS A 114 -6.68 10.99 19.99
CA LYS A 114 -7.24 12.20 19.38
C LYS A 114 -7.95 11.89 18.05
N GLU A 115 -7.35 11.04 17.20
CA GLU A 115 -7.94 10.60 15.92
C GLU A 115 -9.24 9.84 16.15
N GLU A 116 -9.27 8.92 17.13
CA GLU A 116 -10.48 8.20 17.54
C GLU A 116 -11.58 9.14 18.03
N ASP A 117 -11.24 10.09 18.89
CA ASP A 117 -12.18 11.06 19.43
C ASP A 117 -12.73 11.98 18.33
N PHE A 118 -11.88 12.40 17.40
CA PHE A 118 -12.28 13.24 16.26
C PHE A 118 -13.24 12.51 15.33
N TYR A 119 -12.92 11.25 14.98
CA TYR A 119 -13.83 10.40 14.22
C TYR A 119 -15.18 10.27 14.93
N LYS A 120 -15.18 9.94 16.23
CA LYS A 120 -16.41 9.75 17.01
C LYS A 120 -17.25 11.02 17.01
N GLY A 121 -16.62 12.18 17.22
CA GLY A 121 -17.30 13.47 17.16
C GLY A 121 -17.94 13.72 15.79
N CYS A 122 -17.18 13.58 14.69
CA CYS A 122 -17.71 13.74 13.34
C CYS A 122 -18.84 12.75 13.03
N PHE A 123 -18.69 11.52 13.48
CA PHE A 123 -19.68 10.47 13.30
C PHE A 123 -21.00 10.83 13.99
N THR A 124 -20.95 11.22 15.28
CA THR A 124 -22.15 11.59 16.06
C THR A 124 -22.86 12.82 15.50
N LEU A 125 -22.14 13.69 14.80
CA LEU A 125 -22.75 14.77 14.04
C LEU A 125 -23.47 14.23 12.80
N MET A 126 -22.89 13.28 12.06
CA MET A 126 -23.50 12.82 10.81
C MET A 126 -24.68 11.86 11.03
N TYR A 127 -24.54 10.87 11.91
CA TYR A 127 -25.53 9.80 12.07
C TYR A 127 -25.93 9.58 13.52
N ASP A 128 -27.14 9.09 13.71
CA ASP A 128 -27.75 8.91 15.04
C ASP A 128 -27.21 7.67 15.78
N ASN A 129 -26.61 6.70 15.07
CA ASN A 129 -26.06 5.47 15.66
C ASN A 129 -24.66 5.17 15.08
N PRO A 130 -23.60 5.00 15.91
CA PRO A 130 -22.27 4.60 15.45
C PRO A 130 -22.29 3.22 14.77
N PRO A 131 -21.57 3.01 13.65
CA PRO A 131 -21.35 1.69 13.10
C PRO A 131 -20.66 0.85 14.17
N VAL A 132 -21.00 -0.43 14.18
CA VAL A 132 -20.50 -1.38 15.17
C VAL A 132 -18.97 -1.53 15.06
N ASP A 133 -18.38 -1.25 13.89
CA ASP A 133 -16.96 -1.48 13.61
C ASP A 133 -16.19 -0.21 13.13
N PHE A 134 -15.07 0.04 13.81
CA PHE A 134 -14.12 1.14 13.55
C PHE A 134 -13.08 0.73 12.49
N LEU A 135 -13.53 0.50 11.25
CA LEU A 135 -12.68 0.12 10.12
C LEU A 135 -12.23 1.33 9.32
N GLY A 136 -10.98 1.35 8.83
CA GLY A 136 -10.43 2.48 8.06
C GLY A 136 -11.28 2.86 6.83
N LYS A 137 -11.85 1.87 6.12
CA LYS A 137 -12.78 2.09 5.01
C LYS A 137 -14.03 2.87 5.41
N ASN A 138 -14.58 2.60 6.60
CA ASN A 138 -15.75 3.31 7.12
C ASN A 138 -15.42 4.78 7.42
N ILE A 139 -14.18 5.07 7.83
CA ILE A 139 -13.69 6.44 8.09
C ILE A 139 -13.56 7.21 6.76
N LYS A 140 -13.00 6.60 5.71
CA LYS A 140 -12.93 7.22 4.37
C LYS A 140 -14.32 7.47 3.76
N ILE A 141 -15.29 6.57 4.00
CA ILE A 141 -16.69 6.79 3.60
C ILE A 141 -17.27 8.00 4.34
N LEU A 142 -17.08 8.10 5.66
CA LEU A 142 -17.52 9.25 6.45
C LEU A 142 -16.89 10.57 5.97
N ALA A 143 -15.60 10.56 5.66
CA ALA A 143 -14.90 11.72 5.11
C ALA A 143 -15.58 12.20 3.81
N ASN A 144 -15.87 11.28 2.89
CA ASN A 144 -16.55 11.56 1.64
C ASN A 144 -17.99 12.06 1.84
N ASP A 145 -18.72 11.49 2.81
CA ASP A 145 -20.09 11.89 3.12
C ASP A 145 -20.14 13.31 3.68
N ILE A 146 -19.22 13.68 4.57
CA ILE A 146 -19.10 15.06 5.08
C ILE A 146 -18.70 16.01 3.98
N TRP A 147 -17.72 15.64 3.14
CA TRP A 147 -17.26 16.46 2.03
C TRP A 147 -18.39 16.77 1.03
N LYS A 148 -19.21 15.77 0.68
CA LYS A 148 -20.40 15.94 -0.18
C LYS A 148 -21.53 16.70 0.50
N ASN A 149 -21.75 16.47 1.79
CA ASN A 149 -22.89 17.00 2.55
C ASN A 149 -22.49 18.09 3.56
N TRP A 150 -21.47 18.90 3.25
CA TRP A 150 -20.88 19.87 4.17
C TRP A 150 -21.91 20.77 4.86
N LYS A 151 -22.89 21.28 4.11
CA LYS A 151 -23.94 22.17 4.65
C LYS A 151 -24.75 21.48 5.76
N LEU A 152 -25.04 20.20 5.59
CA LEU A 152 -25.77 19.40 6.58
C LEU A 152 -24.91 19.17 7.83
N PHE A 153 -23.67 18.75 7.65
CA PHE A 153 -22.71 18.55 8.74
C PHE A 153 -22.53 19.83 9.57
N TRP A 154 -22.28 20.95 8.90
CA TRP A 154 -22.10 22.24 9.56
C TRP A 154 -23.33 22.68 10.35
N LYS A 155 -24.54 22.44 9.81
CA LYS A 155 -25.79 22.74 10.51
C LYS A 155 -25.90 22.00 11.85
N LYS A 156 -25.28 20.83 11.99
CA LYS A 156 -25.30 20.04 13.23
C LYS A 156 -24.21 20.43 14.24
N CYS A 157 -23.18 21.16 13.82
CA CYS A 157 -22.11 21.63 14.73
C CYS A 157 -22.65 22.58 15.84
N PRO A 158 -22.02 22.62 17.03
CA PRO A 158 -22.49 23.44 18.16
C PRO A 158 -22.61 24.93 17.86
N VAL A 159 -23.67 25.55 18.39
CA VAL A 159 -23.96 26.99 18.19
C VAL A 159 -22.88 27.89 18.80
N SER A 160 -22.29 27.48 19.93
CA SER A 160 -21.19 28.20 20.59
C SER A 160 -19.97 28.37 19.68
N ILE A 161 -19.79 27.48 18.71
CA ILE A 161 -18.70 27.51 17.74
C ILE A 161 -19.11 28.35 16.52
N LYS A 162 -20.34 28.17 16.03
CA LYS A 162 -20.89 29.01 14.94
C LYS A 162 -20.83 30.50 15.27
N ASN A 163 -21.05 30.86 16.54
CA ASN A 163 -20.98 32.24 17.02
C ASN A 163 -19.55 32.79 17.16
N LYS A 164 -18.52 31.93 17.16
CA LYS A 164 -17.10 32.33 17.19
C LYS A 164 -16.51 32.49 15.78
N VAL A 165 -17.18 32.01 14.74
CA VAL A 165 -16.73 32.11 13.35
C VAL A 165 -17.35 33.36 12.72
N PRO A 166 -16.58 34.25 12.07
CA PRO A 166 -17.12 35.43 11.41
C PRO A 166 -18.13 35.02 10.31
N LEU A 167 -19.35 35.57 10.39
CA LEU A 167 -20.34 35.46 9.31
C LEU A 167 -19.97 36.47 8.22
N ILE A 168 -19.76 36.00 6.99
CA ILE A 168 -19.62 36.87 5.81
C ILE A 168 -20.85 36.64 4.92
N GLY A 169 -21.86 37.48 5.08
CA GLY A 169 -23.10 37.51 4.27
C GLY A 169 -24.18 36.48 4.66
N ASP A 170 -25.34 36.56 3.99
CA ASP A 170 -26.55 35.74 4.22
C ASP A 170 -26.41 34.27 3.76
N ASN A 171 -25.31 33.92 3.09
CA ASN A 171 -24.92 32.54 2.86
C ASN A 171 -23.96 32.12 3.97
N ILE A 172 -24.36 31.14 4.78
CA ILE A 172 -23.50 30.48 5.77
C ILE A 172 -22.33 29.82 5.03
N ILE A 173 -21.30 30.61 4.71
CA ILE A 173 -19.98 30.21 4.24
C ILE A 173 -19.04 30.46 5.42
N SER A 174 -19.35 29.82 6.54
CA SER A 174 -18.45 29.77 7.69
C SER A 174 -17.29 28.83 7.34
N GLY A 175 -16.28 29.41 6.71
CA GLY A 175 -14.92 28.89 6.52
C GLY A 175 -14.79 27.86 5.40
N PRO A 176 -14.51 28.28 4.15
CA PRO A 176 -14.09 27.38 3.07
C PRO A 176 -12.98 26.41 3.47
N LYS A 177 -12.14 26.79 4.46
CA LYS A 177 -11.09 25.94 5.02
C LYS A 177 -11.62 24.76 5.82
N TYR A 178 -12.65 24.91 6.66
CA TYR A 178 -13.17 23.78 7.46
C TYR A 178 -13.87 22.72 6.62
N GLN A 179 -14.45 23.14 5.49
CA GLN A 179 -14.98 22.24 4.48
C GLN A 179 -13.90 21.32 3.88
N ILE A 180 -12.63 21.72 3.96
CA ILE A 180 -11.47 20.93 3.56
C ILE A 180 -10.91 20.18 4.77
N THR A 181 -10.57 20.92 5.82
CA THR A 181 -9.83 20.41 6.99
C THR A 181 -10.49 19.17 7.60
N ILE A 182 -11.79 19.21 7.86
CA ILE A 182 -12.51 18.12 8.55
C ILE A 182 -12.50 16.82 7.73
N PRO A 183 -12.98 16.81 6.47
CA PRO A 183 -12.94 15.60 5.67
C PRO A 183 -11.50 15.15 5.36
N SER A 184 -10.53 16.06 5.15
CA SER A 184 -9.14 15.67 4.92
C SER A 184 -8.52 14.97 6.13
N ILE A 185 -8.76 15.46 7.36
CA ILE A 185 -8.29 14.78 8.58
C ILE A 185 -8.91 13.39 8.69
N LEU A 186 -10.22 13.25 8.50
CA LEU A 186 -10.88 11.94 8.54
C LEU A 186 -10.29 11.00 7.49
N TYR A 187 -10.03 11.51 6.29
CA TYR A 187 -9.44 10.71 5.23
C TYR A 187 -8.03 10.22 5.63
N VAL A 188 -7.18 11.10 6.18
CA VAL A 188 -5.85 10.75 6.72
C VAL A 188 -5.95 9.70 7.84
N ILE A 189 -6.94 9.81 8.74
CA ILE A 189 -7.20 8.79 9.78
C ILE A 189 -7.54 7.45 9.13
N GLY A 190 -8.40 7.46 8.10
CA GLY A 190 -8.75 6.27 7.34
C GLY A 190 -7.55 5.59 6.70
N LEU A 191 -6.68 6.38 6.02
CA LEU A 191 -5.43 5.91 5.43
C LEU A 191 -4.51 5.27 6.49
N ARG A 192 -4.30 5.97 7.61
CA ARG A 192 -3.46 5.47 8.70
C ARG A 192 -4.04 4.20 9.30
N LYS A 193 -5.35 4.15 9.49
CA LYS A 193 -6.04 3.00 10.09
C LYS A 193 -5.96 1.78 9.19
N GLU A 194 -6.15 1.92 7.87
CA GLU A 194 -5.96 0.80 6.94
C GLU A 194 -4.50 0.34 6.88
N LYS A 195 -3.53 1.27 6.84
CA LYS A 195 -2.11 0.93 6.95
C LYS A 195 -1.80 0.15 8.23
N ASN A 196 -2.35 0.60 9.37
CA ASN A 196 -2.16 -0.06 10.65
C ASN A 196 -2.94 -1.37 10.77
N GLU A 197 -4.14 -1.50 10.21
CA GLU A 197 -4.89 -2.76 10.17
C GLU A 197 -4.17 -3.80 9.32
N LEU A 198 -3.60 -3.39 8.20
CA LEU A 198 -2.69 -4.21 7.40
C LEU A 198 -1.47 -4.58 8.24
N ALA A 199 -0.77 -3.60 8.80
CA ALA A 199 0.42 -3.84 9.63
C ALA A 199 0.14 -4.66 10.88
N ASP A 200 -1.03 -4.56 11.53
CA ASP A 200 -1.42 -5.32 12.72
C ASP A 200 -1.84 -6.74 12.33
N LYS A 201 -2.63 -6.89 11.24
CA LYS A 201 -2.91 -8.20 10.63
C LYS A 201 -1.63 -8.93 10.25
N TYR A 202 -0.61 -8.18 9.82
CA TYR A 202 0.68 -8.71 9.38
C TYR A 202 1.75 -8.76 10.49
N ASN A 203 1.63 -7.98 11.57
CA ASN A 203 2.49 -8.07 12.77
C ASN A 203 2.14 -9.29 13.62
N ILE A 204 0.91 -9.80 13.53
CA ILE A 204 0.54 -11.10 14.08
C ILE A 204 1.33 -12.24 13.38
N LEU A 205 1.88 -11.98 12.18
CA LEU A 205 2.84 -12.86 11.49
C LEU A 205 4.26 -12.34 11.73
N SER A 206 4.66 -12.34 13.01
CA SER A 206 5.96 -11.88 13.47
C SER A 206 7.08 -12.70 12.82
N ASN A 207 7.79 -12.05 11.88
CA ASN A 207 8.91 -12.57 11.10
C ASN A 207 8.53 -13.72 10.16
N VAL A 208 8.73 -13.52 8.85
CA VAL A 208 8.58 -14.59 7.87
C VAL A 208 9.96 -15.05 7.43
N SER A 209 10.26 -16.33 7.63
CA SER A 209 11.48 -16.95 7.10
C SER A 209 11.23 -17.44 5.68
N LEU A 210 11.79 -16.73 4.69
CA LEU A 210 11.52 -16.96 3.27
C LEU A 210 12.68 -17.71 2.59
N GLY A 211 12.36 -18.79 1.88
CA GLY A 211 13.25 -19.48 0.95
C GLY A 211 12.88 -19.12 -0.49
N ILE A 212 13.78 -18.46 -1.23
CA ILE A 212 13.56 -18.11 -2.64
C ILE A 212 14.41 -19.03 -3.51
N ILE A 213 13.75 -19.87 -4.30
CA ILE A 213 14.38 -20.81 -5.22
C ILE A 213 13.74 -20.69 -6.60
N GLY A 214 14.30 -21.33 -7.61
CA GLY A 214 13.67 -21.35 -8.93
C GLY A 214 14.64 -21.49 -10.10
N MET A 215 14.12 -21.27 -11.31
CA MET A 215 14.88 -21.32 -12.54
C MET A 215 15.88 -20.15 -12.65
N GLN A 216 16.86 -20.29 -13.54
CA GLN A 216 17.67 -19.14 -13.94
C GLN A 216 16.80 -18.14 -14.71
N GLN A 217 17.06 -16.84 -14.54
CA GLN A 217 16.32 -15.75 -15.22
C GLN A 217 14.80 -15.74 -14.98
N SER A 218 14.34 -16.28 -13.84
CA SER A 218 12.93 -16.27 -13.46
C SER A 218 12.48 -15.08 -12.61
N GLY A 219 13.32 -14.05 -12.48
CA GLY A 219 12.99 -12.84 -11.73
C GLY A 219 13.13 -12.91 -10.20
N LYS A 220 13.84 -13.90 -9.65
CA LYS A 220 14.08 -14.04 -8.19
C LYS A 220 14.68 -12.77 -7.56
N SER A 221 15.79 -12.29 -8.10
CA SER A 221 16.48 -11.11 -7.58
C SER A 221 15.60 -9.86 -7.75
N THR A 222 14.84 -9.76 -8.86
CA THR A 222 13.86 -8.69 -9.10
C THR A 222 12.78 -8.68 -8.02
N TYR A 223 12.24 -9.83 -7.69
CA TYR A 223 11.25 -9.95 -6.61
C TYR A 223 11.84 -9.58 -5.23
N LEU A 224 13.09 -9.98 -4.96
CA LEU A 224 13.74 -9.67 -3.68
C LEU A 224 13.96 -8.15 -3.51
N GLU A 225 14.36 -7.45 -4.56
CA GLU A 225 14.45 -5.99 -4.58
C GLU A 225 13.08 -5.35 -4.44
N LEU A 226 12.09 -5.84 -5.20
CA LEU A 226 10.73 -5.36 -5.12
C LEU A 226 10.18 -5.47 -3.69
N LEU A 227 10.41 -6.60 -3.03
CA LEU A 227 10.01 -6.84 -1.65
C LEU A 227 10.74 -5.91 -0.65
N ARG A 228 12.02 -5.60 -0.89
CA ARG A 228 12.82 -4.68 -0.05
C ARG A 228 12.45 -3.23 -0.23
N ASN A 229 12.37 -2.78 -1.48
CA ASN A 229 12.40 -1.37 -1.85
C ASN A 229 11.05 -0.87 -2.38
N GLY A 230 10.09 -1.76 -2.65
CA GLY A 230 8.82 -1.44 -3.30
C GLY A 230 8.93 -1.23 -4.82
N GLU A 231 10.14 -1.12 -5.35
CA GLU A 231 10.47 -0.80 -6.74
C GLU A 231 11.73 -1.54 -7.19
N VAL A 232 11.96 -1.62 -8.50
CA VAL A 232 13.11 -2.29 -9.11
C VAL A 232 14.08 -1.23 -9.65
N GLU A 233 15.35 -1.27 -9.28
CA GLU A 233 16.35 -0.34 -9.83
C GLU A 233 16.74 -0.75 -11.27
N GLU A 234 16.87 0.23 -12.18
CA GLU A 234 17.11 0.00 -13.62
C GLU A 234 18.43 -0.77 -13.93
N GLN A 235 19.40 -0.80 -13.01
CA GLN A 235 20.73 -1.39 -13.24
C GLN A 235 20.94 -2.71 -12.50
N MET A 236 20.15 -3.71 -12.86
CA MET A 236 20.28 -5.05 -12.32
C MET A 236 21.42 -5.86 -12.96
N LYS A 237 22.41 -6.25 -12.16
CA LYS A 237 23.48 -7.19 -12.57
C LYS A 237 23.02 -8.62 -12.39
N ARG A 238 23.37 -9.50 -13.34
CA ARG A 238 23.07 -10.94 -13.25
C ARG A 238 23.74 -11.54 -12.01
N THR A 239 22.96 -12.24 -11.19
CA THR A 239 23.45 -12.99 -10.02
C THR A 239 24.18 -14.26 -10.47
N PHE A 240 25.44 -14.42 -10.04
CA PHE A 240 26.23 -15.63 -10.21
C PHE A 240 26.43 -16.30 -8.86
N GLY A 241 26.11 -17.60 -8.75
CA GLY A 241 26.27 -18.35 -7.51
C GLY A 241 25.21 -18.06 -6.45
N GLU A 242 25.57 -18.27 -5.19
CA GLU A 242 24.70 -18.05 -4.03
C GLU A 242 24.96 -16.65 -3.46
N VAL A 243 23.89 -15.86 -3.32
CA VAL A 243 23.99 -14.53 -2.72
C VAL A 243 23.15 -14.51 -1.44
N PRO A 244 23.79 -14.58 -0.26
CA PRO A 244 23.08 -14.44 1.00
C PRO A 244 22.52 -13.02 1.12
N TYR A 245 21.42 -12.90 1.85
CA TYR A 245 20.87 -11.62 2.23
C TYR A 245 20.56 -11.53 3.71
N GLU A 246 20.78 -10.34 4.26
CA GLU A 246 20.48 -10.02 5.66
C GLU A 246 18.97 -9.81 5.86
N ALA A 247 18.52 -9.92 7.11
CA ALA A 247 17.14 -9.64 7.46
C ALA A 247 16.77 -8.20 7.11
N PHE A 248 15.56 -7.99 6.61
CA PHE A 248 15.09 -6.67 6.20
C PHE A 248 13.59 -6.54 6.46
N GLN A 249 13.10 -5.31 6.55
CA GLN A 249 11.68 -5.05 6.62
C GLN A 249 11.15 -4.78 5.21
N ALA A 250 10.14 -5.53 4.77
CA ALA A 250 9.50 -5.30 3.48
C ALA A 250 8.83 -3.92 3.49
N LYS A 251 9.32 -2.97 2.68
CA LYS A 251 8.97 -1.53 2.73
C LYS A 251 7.46 -1.28 2.72
N VAL A 252 6.73 -2.08 1.95
CA VAL A 252 5.29 -1.91 1.75
C VAL A 252 4.46 -2.50 2.87
N LEU A 253 4.77 -3.73 3.30
CA LEU A 253 3.94 -4.45 4.26
C LEU A 253 4.42 -4.28 5.71
N GLY A 254 5.61 -3.70 5.91
CA GLY A 254 6.23 -3.59 7.23
C GLY A 254 6.61 -4.93 7.86
N ILE A 255 6.55 -6.03 7.10
CA ILE A 255 6.84 -7.39 7.57
C ILE A 255 8.35 -7.58 7.60
N ASN A 256 8.87 -8.07 8.71
CA ASN A 256 10.27 -8.49 8.80
C ASN A 256 10.45 -9.81 8.05
N VAL A 257 11.33 -9.79 7.06
CA VAL A 257 11.81 -10.96 6.33
C VAL A 257 13.13 -11.35 6.96
N GLU A 258 13.23 -12.58 7.47
CA GLU A 258 14.50 -13.08 7.98
C GLU A 258 15.50 -13.25 6.83
N GLY A 259 16.79 -13.11 7.14
CA GLY A 259 17.85 -13.30 6.15
C GLY A 259 17.79 -14.69 5.50
N GLY A 260 18.19 -14.78 4.25
CA GLY A 260 18.08 -15.99 3.44
C GLY A 260 19.13 -16.04 2.35
N VAL A 261 18.91 -16.90 1.36
CA VAL A 261 19.84 -17.08 0.24
C VAL A 261 19.06 -16.96 -1.07
N ASP A 262 19.53 -16.09 -1.98
CA ASP A 262 19.15 -16.11 -3.39
C ASP A 262 20.06 -17.10 -4.12
N ILE A 263 19.48 -18.21 -4.59
CA ILE A 263 20.23 -19.28 -5.22
C ILE A 263 20.20 -19.11 -6.73
N ALA A 264 21.36 -19.04 -7.38
CA ALA A 264 21.42 -19.10 -8.84
C ALA A 264 20.78 -20.40 -9.35
N GLY A 265 19.83 -20.28 -10.27
CA GLY A 265 19.04 -21.41 -10.78
C GLY A 265 19.78 -22.31 -11.79
N GLY A 266 21.10 -22.45 -11.70
CA GLY A 266 21.88 -23.39 -12.50
C GLY A 266 21.74 -24.83 -11.98
N ASP A 267 21.91 -25.82 -12.85
CA ASP A 267 21.66 -27.24 -12.51
C ASP A 267 22.54 -27.77 -11.36
N ALA A 268 23.74 -27.20 -11.18
CA ALA A 268 24.65 -27.55 -10.09
C ALA A 268 24.09 -27.23 -8.68
N ASN A 269 23.19 -26.26 -8.57
CA ASN A 269 22.70 -25.77 -7.27
C ASN A 269 21.39 -26.46 -6.83
N VAL A 270 20.76 -27.24 -7.70
CA VAL A 270 19.46 -27.90 -7.43
C VAL A 270 19.59 -28.95 -6.31
N VAL A 271 20.74 -29.62 -6.23
CA VAL A 271 21.03 -30.66 -5.21
C VAL A 271 20.93 -30.09 -3.79
N HIS A 272 21.22 -28.79 -3.62
CA HIS A 272 21.24 -28.13 -2.32
C HIS A 272 19.94 -27.41 -1.97
N TYR A 273 18.92 -27.42 -2.84
CA TYR A 273 17.65 -26.72 -2.57
C TYR A 273 17.03 -27.11 -1.23
N SER A 274 17.03 -28.41 -0.92
CA SER A 274 16.53 -28.92 0.36
C SER A 274 17.31 -28.35 1.54
N GLU A 275 18.64 -28.32 1.48
CA GLU A 275 19.51 -27.76 2.53
C GLU A 275 19.18 -26.30 2.84
N TYR A 276 18.94 -25.50 1.81
CA TYR A 276 18.69 -24.06 1.97
C TYR A 276 17.29 -23.71 2.43
N VAL A 277 16.29 -24.53 2.07
CA VAL A 277 14.88 -24.26 2.42
C VAL A 277 14.39 -25.09 3.60
N MET A 278 15.20 -26.03 4.10
CA MET A 278 14.87 -26.92 5.22
C MET A 278 14.50 -26.16 6.50
N ASN A 279 15.05 -24.97 6.73
CA ASN A 279 14.75 -24.14 7.91
C ASN A 279 13.84 -22.94 7.61
N LYS A 280 13.29 -22.83 6.38
CA LYS A 280 12.45 -21.69 5.95
C LYS A 280 10.98 -22.02 6.03
N GLU A 281 10.15 -21.17 6.62
CA GLU A 281 8.71 -21.39 6.80
C GLU A 281 7.93 -21.31 5.49
N ARG A 282 8.36 -20.44 4.57
CA ARG A 282 7.70 -20.22 3.28
C ARG A 282 8.70 -20.40 2.16
N ILE A 283 8.26 -21.05 1.09
CA ILE A 283 9.15 -21.37 -0.04
C ILE A 283 8.50 -20.83 -1.31
N LEU A 284 9.22 -19.95 -2.00
CA LEU A 284 8.81 -19.41 -3.29
C LEU A 284 9.66 -20.05 -4.38
N PHE A 285 9.01 -20.71 -5.34
CA PHE A 285 9.65 -21.23 -6.53
C PHE A 285 9.32 -20.34 -7.74
N PHE A 286 10.33 -19.66 -8.26
CA PHE A 286 10.20 -18.79 -9.43
C PHE A 286 10.55 -19.50 -10.73
N PHE A 287 9.73 -19.32 -11.75
CA PHE A 287 10.04 -19.72 -13.14
C PHE A 287 9.59 -18.62 -14.12
N ASN A 288 10.14 -18.64 -15.33
CA ASN A 288 9.70 -17.74 -16.40
C ASN A 288 8.49 -18.40 -17.10
N ALA A 289 7.30 -17.80 -16.93
CA ALA A 289 6.05 -18.33 -17.47
C ALA A 289 6.03 -18.28 -19.00
N LYS A 290 6.60 -17.21 -19.60
CA LYS A 290 6.74 -17.12 -21.06
C LYS A 290 7.59 -18.25 -21.60
N SER A 291 8.79 -18.47 -21.07
CA SER A 291 9.67 -19.55 -21.53
C SER A 291 9.10 -20.95 -21.24
N TYR A 292 8.28 -21.10 -20.19
CA TYR A 292 7.61 -22.36 -19.88
C TYR A 292 6.50 -22.69 -20.90
N LEU A 293 5.66 -21.71 -21.24
CA LEU A 293 4.53 -21.91 -22.15
C LEU A 293 4.95 -21.84 -23.63
N LYS A 294 5.92 -20.99 -23.95
CA LYS A 294 6.44 -20.72 -25.29
C LYS A 294 7.97 -20.62 -25.24
N PRO A 295 8.67 -21.77 -25.15
CA PRO A 295 10.12 -21.78 -25.14
C PRO A 295 10.67 -21.24 -26.47
N ASP A 296 11.74 -20.44 -26.38
CA ASP A 296 12.48 -19.98 -27.55
C ASP A 296 13.31 -21.12 -28.14
N GLU A 297 13.72 -21.01 -29.41
CA GLU A 297 14.55 -22.03 -30.09
C GLU A 297 15.86 -22.34 -29.33
N SER A 298 16.40 -21.37 -28.60
CA SER A 298 17.60 -21.52 -27.78
C SER A 298 17.37 -22.23 -26.44
N ASN A 299 16.12 -22.53 -26.08
CA ASN A 299 15.73 -23.05 -24.76
C ASN A 299 14.50 -23.97 -24.84
N LEU A 300 14.43 -24.81 -25.88
CA LEU A 300 13.31 -25.73 -26.15
C LEU A 300 13.04 -26.72 -24.99
N ASP A 301 14.06 -27.02 -24.19
CA ASP A 301 13.97 -27.93 -23.04
C ASP A 301 13.59 -27.23 -21.73
N TYR A 302 13.31 -25.92 -21.74
CA TYR A 302 13.02 -25.17 -20.52
C TYR A 302 11.82 -25.72 -19.74
N ALA A 303 10.74 -26.05 -20.45
CA ALA A 303 9.53 -26.60 -19.83
C ALA A 303 9.81 -27.95 -19.17
N GLU A 304 10.57 -28.82 -19.83
CA GLU A 304 10.98 -30.13 -19.30
C GLU A 304 11.88 -29.97 -18.06
N LYS A 305 12.87 -29.08 -18.12
CA LYS A 305 13.72 -28.75 -16.96
C LYS A 305 12.91 -28.19 -15.79
N CYS A 306 11.96 -27.28 -16.06
CA CYS A 306 11.03 -26.78 -15.07
C CYS A 306 10.24 -27.91 -14.42
N GLN A 307 9.66 -28.81 -15.22
CA GLN A 307 8.90 -29.95 -14.72
C GLN A 307 9.74 -30.87 -13.84
N GLY A 308 10.98 -31.17 -14.24
CA GLY A 308 11.92 -31.92 -13.40
C GLY A 308 12.16 -31.26 -12.05
N ARG A 309 12.31 -29.92 -12.01
CA ARG A 309 12.51 -29.17 -10.77
C ARG A 309 11.24 -29.04 -9.93
N PHE A 310 10.07 -28.88 -10.57
CA PHE A 310 8.79 -28.93 -9.87
C PHE A 310 8.62 -30.28 -9.19
N HIS A 311 8.90 -31.38 -9.89
CA HIS A 311 8.84 -32.72 -9.34
C HIS A 311 9.80 -32.90 -8.16
N TYR A 312 11.05 -32.41 -8.29
CA TYR A 312 12.01 -32.42 -7.20
C TYR A 312 11.51 -31.67 -5.95
N VAL A 313 10.99 -30.44 -6.14
CA VAL A 313 10.42 -29.63 -5.06
C VAL A 313 9.22 -30.34 -4.42
N TYR A 314 8.35 -30.92 -5.23
CA TYR A 314 7.20 -31.67 -4.73
C TYR A 314 7.63 -32.88 -3.89
N GLU A 315 8.49 -33.76 -4.41
CA GLU A 315 8.90 -34.98 -3.71
C GLU A 315 9.73 -34.66 -2.46
N LYS A 316 10.74 -33.79 -2.57
CA LYS A 316 11.70 -33.55 -1.49
C LYS A 316 11.27 -32.53 -0.46
N ILE A 317 10.42 -31.58 -0.82
CA ILE A 317 10.04 -30.49 0.07
C ILE A 317 8.59 -30.68 0.54
N TYR A 318 7.65 -30.97 -0.36
CA TYR A 318 6.24 -31.09 0.00
C TYR A 318 5.86 -32.46 0.58
N LYS A 319 6.26 -33.56 -0.07
CA LYS A 319 5.80 -34.93 0.23
C LYS A 319 6.57 -35.59 1.38
N ASP A 320 7.90 -35.41 1.44
CA ASP A 320 8.77 -36.00 2.48
C ASP A 320 8.55 -35.40 3.90
N GLY A 321 7.51 -34.58 4.10
CA GLY A 321 7.13 -34.07 5.41
C GLY A 321 8.14 -33.10 6.01
N ILE A 322 9.04 -32.54 5.19
CA ILE A 322 9.92 -31.42 5.54
C ILE A 322 9.06 -30.15 5.60
N ALA A 323 8.22 -30.18 6.64
CA ALA A 323 7.31 -29.22 7.20
C ALA A 323 6.03 -28.88 6.41
N GLN A 324 5.00 -28.59 7.21
CA GLN A 324 3.75 -27.92 6.88
C GLN A 324 3.99 -26.49 6.32
N LYS A 325 4.88 -26.37 5.34
CA LYS A 325 5.34 -25.11 4.76
C LYS A 325 4.49 -24.78 3.54
N SER A 326 4.11 -23.51 3.41
CA SER A 326 3.44 -23.04 2.20
C SER A 326 4.46 -22.93 1.07
N ILE A 327 4.45 -23.90 0.14
CA ILE A 327 5.15 -23.77 -1.14
C ILE A 327 4.27 -22.97 -2.08
N LYS A 328 4.86 -21.97 -2.73
CA LYS A 328 4.22 -21.09 -3.70
C LYS A 328 5.03 -21.06 -4.99
N PHE A 329 4.37 -21.25 -6.13
CA PHE A 329 4.95 -21.17 -7.46
C PHE A 329 4.63 -19.80 -8.07
N ILE A 330 5.65 -19.10 -8.54
CA ILE A 330 5.53 -17.76 -9.15
C ILE A 330 6.02 -17.85 -10.60
N GLY A 331 5.08 -17.71 -11.53
CA GLY A 331 5.35 -17.57 -12.96
C GLY A 331 5.52 -16.11 -13.33
N SER A 332 6.75 -15.72 -13.68
CA SER A 332 7.10 -14.35 -14.06
C SER A 332 7.06 -14.12 -15.57
N HIS A 333 7.26 -12.88 -16.03
CA HIS A 333 7.41 -12.51 -17.45
C HIS A 333 6.15 -12.78 -18.30
N ILE A 334 4.95 -12.70 -17.71
CA ILE A 334 3.70 -12.89 -18.47
C ILE A 334 3.42 -11.72 -19.43
N ASP A 335 4.09 -10.60 -19.27
CA ASP A 335 4.08 -9.44 -20.17
C ASP A 335 4.73 -9.72 -21.52
N GLU A 336 5.61 -10.72 -21.58
CA GLU A 336 6.22 -11.17 -22.83
C GLU A 336 5.31 -12.14 -23.62
N LEU A 337 4.14 -12.49 -23.07
CA LEU A 337 3.13 -13.28 -23.77
C LEU A 337 2.15 -12.37 -24.53
N GLU A 338 1.67 -12.87 -25.66
CA GLU A 338 0.50 -12.30 -26.35
C GLU A 338 -0.71 -12.29 -25.41
N GLU A 339 -1.57 -11.27 -25.54
CA GLU A 339 -2.70 -11.02 -24.62
C GLU A 339 -3.58 -12.26 -24.39
N THR A 340 -3.87 -13.00 -25.46
CA THR A 340 -4.69 -14.24 -25.38
C THR A 340 -4.03 -15.33 -24.54
N ASP A 341 -2.70 -15.45 -24.59
CA ASP A 341 -1.94 -16.41 -23.80
C ASP A 341 -1.71 -15.91 -22.38
N ARG A 342 -1.53 -14.60 -22.19
CA ARG A 342 -1.39 -13.97 -20.88
C ARG A 342 -2.63 -14.23 -20.02
N VAL A 343 -3.83 -14.01 -20.57
CA VAL A 343 -5.11 -14.25 -19.86
C VAL A 343 -5.26 -15.71 -19.42
N GLN A 344 -4.75 -16.65 -20.21
CA GLN A 344 -4.88 -18.09 -19.95
C GLN A 344 -3.64 -18.71 -19.29
N ALA A 345 -2.61 -17.92 -18.98
CA ALA A 345 -1.30 -18.43 -18.59
C ALA A 345 -1.37 -19.27 -17.32
N LYS A 346 -2.11 -18.80 -16.30
CA LYS A 346 -2.29 -19.52 -15.03
C LYS A 346 -2.91 -20.90 -15.24
N ASP A 347 -3.99 -20.97 -16.02
CA ASP A 347 -4.73 -22.21 -16.27
C ASP A 347 -3.89 -23.19 -17.10
N LYS A 348 -3.22 -22.71 -18.15
CA LYS A 348 -2.33 -23.55 -18.97
C LYS A 348 -1.18 -24.15 -18.16
N ILE A 349 -0.58 -23.37 -17.26
CA ILE A 349 0.47 -23.85 -16.36
C ILE A 349 -0.08 -24.87 -15.37
N TYR A 350 -1.23 -24.57 -14.76
CA TYR A 350 -1.91 -25.47 -13.83
C TYR A 350 -2.19 -26.83 -14.47
N ASP A 351 -2.80 -26.85 -15.66
CA ASP A 351 -3.13 -28.07 -16.39
C ASP A 351 -1.88 -28.87 -16.75
N SER A 352 -0.80 -28.19 -17.13
CA SER A 352 0.50 -28.82 -17.40
C SER A 352 1.10 -29.49 -16.16
N LEU A 353 1.03 -28.84 -15.00
CA LEU A 353 1.54 -29.42 -13.74
C LEU A 353 0.72 -30.63 -13.31
N VAL A 354 -0.60 -30.51 -13.32
CA VAL A 354 -1.53 -31.56 -12.90
C VAL A 354 -1.47 -32.79 -13.81
N SER A 355 -1.35 -32.59 -15.13
CA SER A 355 -1.21 -33.70 -16.08
C SER A 355 0.10 -34.48 -15.92
N THR A 356 1.15 -33.83 -15.43
CA THR A 356 2.47 -34.45 -15.24
C THR A 356 2.56 -35.24 -13.94
N ASN A 357 1.89 -34.80 -12.86
CA ASN A 357 1.88 -35.52 -11.58
C ASN A 357 0.57 -35.26 -10.81
N ALA A 358 -0.19 -36.33 -10.56
CA ALA A 358 -1.44 -36.28 -9.78
C ALA A 358 -1.26 -35.71 -8.36
N GLY A 359 -0.04 -35.77 -7.82
CA GLY A 359 0.33 -35.13 -6.57
C GLY A 359 0.16 -33.61 -6.57
N PHE A 360 0.37 -32.94 -7.71
CA PHE A 360 0.10 -31.51 -7.83
C PHE A 360 -1.39 -31.18 -7.76
N ALA A 361 -2.26 -32.04 -8.32
CA ALA A 361 -3.71 -31.86 -8.21
C ALA A 361 -4.14 -31.82 -6.74
N LYS A 362 -3.60 -32.76 -5.95
CA LYS A 362 -3.84 -32.79 -4.50
C LYS A 362 -3.29 -31.52 -3.82
N MET A 363 -2.04 -31.15 -4.10
CA MET A 363 -1.40 -29.96 -3.52
C MET A 363 -2.19 -28.69 -3.78
N PHE A 364 -2.63 -28.47 -5.03
CA PHE A 364 -3.43 -27.30 -5.39
C PHE A 364 -4.86 -27.36 -4.86
N SER A 365 -5.46 -28.54 -4.70
CA SER A 365 -6.77 -28.65 -4.04
C SER A 365 -6.70 -28.27 -2.56
N GLU A 366 -5.59 -28.59 -1.88
CA GLU A 366 -5.35 -28.24 -0.49
C GLU A 366 -4.88 -26.78 -0.35
N ASN A 367 -4.23 -26.24 -1.38
CA ASN A 367 -3.73 -24.87 -1.45
C ASN A 367 -4.03 -24.22 -2.82
N PRO A 368 -5.27 -23.74 -3.04
CA PRO A 368 -5.67 -23.16 -4.33
C PRO A 368 -4.81 -21.97 -4.76
N ASP A 369 -4.28 -21.24 -3.76
CA ASP A 369 -3.39 -20.11 -3.95
C ASP A 369 -1.92 -20.54 -3.97
N ALA A 370 -1.56 -21.74 -4.43
CA ALA A 370 -0.15 -22.14 -4.54
C ALA A 370 0.48 -21.74 -5.88
N LEU A 371 -0.28 -21.21 -6.85
CA LEU A 371 0.24 -20.70 -8.12
C LEU A 371 -0.21 -19.26 -8.37
N PHE A 372 0.77 -18.39 -8.61
CA PHE A 372 0.57 -17.00 -9.04
C PHE A 372 1.35 -16.75 -10.32
N VAL A 373 0.76 -16.01 -11.23
CA VAL A 373 1.44 -15.56 -12.45
C VAL A 373 1.36 -14.05 -12.49
N THR A 374 2.47 -13.39 -12.79
CA THR A 374 2.59 -11.94 -12.69
C THR A 374 3.68 -11.43 -13.59
N ASP A 375 3.61 -10.15 -13.91
CA ASP A 375 4.73 -9.43 -14.45
C ASP A 375 5.42 -8.66 -13.32
N LEU A 376 6.64 -9.08 -12.97
CA LEU A 376 7.42 -8.44 -11.92
C LEU A 376 7.88 -7.02 -12.25
N LYS A 377 7.98 -6.65 -13.55
CA LYS A 377 8.34 -5.29 -13.95
C LYS A 377 7.18 -4.33 -13.77
N HIS A 378 5.96 -4.74 -14.13
CA HIS A 378 4.77 -3.90 -13.95
C HIS A 378 4.15 -4.05 -12.56
N ALA A 379 4.42 -5.14 -11.82
CA ALA A 379 4.05 -5.29 -10.42
C ALA A 379 4.88 -4.42 -9.48
N GLN A 380 5.47 -3.31 -9.97
CA GLN A 380 6.08 -2.28 -9.16
C GLN A 380 5.01 -1.49 -8.42
N TRP A 381 5.34 -1.04 -7.21
CA TRP A 381 4.43 -0.27 -6.37
C TRP A 381 3.87 0.97 -7.10
N SER A 382 4.70 1.64 -7.91
CA SER A 382 4.34 2.84 -8.69
C SER A 382 3.44 2.55 -9.89
N ASP A 383 3.56 1.37 -10.49
CA ASP A 383 3.02 1.10 -11.83
C ASP A 383 1.72 0.27 -11.76
N ASN A 384 1.68 -0.75 -10.89
CA ASN A 384 0.50 -1.59 -10.66
C ASN A 384 0.42 -2.07 -9.21
N PHE A 385 0.02 -1.16 -8.33
CA PHE A 385 -0.08 -1.37 -6.89
C PHE A 385 -0.91 -2.59 -6.47
N GLU A 386 -2.04 -2.84 -7.11
CA GLU A 386 -2.92 -3.95 -6.74
C GLU A 386 -2.24 -5.29 -7.03
N GLU A 387 -1.57 -5.39 -8.18
CA GLU A 387 -0.77 -6.57 -8.55
C GLU A 387 0.43 -6.73 -7.60
N TYR A 388 1.13 -5.65 -7.25
CA TYR A 388 2.18 -5.63 -6.23
C TYR A 388 1.67 -6.20 -4.91
N ILE A 389 0.56 -5.66 -4.38
CA ILE A 389 0.00 -6.09 -3.09
C ILE A 389 -0.47 -7.54 -3.16
N ASN A 390 -1.08 -7.97 -4.26
CA ASN A 390 -1.52 -9.34 -4.44
C ASN A 390 -0.34 -10.31 -4.50
N LEU A 391 0.75 -9.94 -5.19
CA LEU A 391 1.99 -10.71 -5.21
C LEU A 391 2.62 -10.82 -3.81
N MET A 392 2.68 -9.71 -3.07
CA MET A 392 3.23 -9.73 -1.72
C MET A 392 2.36 -10.53 -0.76
N LYS A 393 1.03 -10.40 -0.88
CA LYS A 393 0.08 -11.21 -0.11
C LYS A 393 0.21 -12.69 -0.40
N PHE A 394 0.32 -13.04 -1.68
CA PHE A 394 0.52 -14.42 -2.12
C PHE A 394 1.82 -15.01 -1.57
N SER A 395 2.92 -14.26 -1.70
CA SER A 395 4.27 -14.72 -1.35
C SER A 395 4.46 -14.85 0.16
N LEU A 396 3.93 -13.88 0.90
CA LEU A 396 3.95 -13.88 2.36
C LEU A 396 2.70 -14.53 2.96
N GLY A 397 1.88 -15.21 2.14
CA GLY A 397 0.61 -15.87 2.46
C GLY A 397 -0.21 -15.19 3.55
N VAL A 398 -0.79 -14.03 3.19
CA VAL A 398 -1.54 -13.11 4.07
C VAL A 398 -2.84 -12.57 3.49
#